data_AF-A0AB33R5P5-F1
#
_entry.id   AF-A0AB33R5P5-F1
#
_cell.length_a   1.000
_cell.length_b   1.000
_cell.length_c   1.000
_cell.angle_alpha   90.00
_cell.angle_beta   90.00
_cell.angle_gamma   90.00
#
_symmetry.space_group_name_H-M   'P 1'
#
loop_
_entity.id
_entity.type
_entity.pdbx_description
1 polymer ?
#
loop_
_entity_poly.entity_id
_entity_poly.type
_entity_poly.pdbx_seq_one_letter_code
_entity_poly.pdbx_strand_id
1 'polypeptide(L)'
;MKPFLVQVANAVVKSDKHPELRNKYLKLKKRRGHRKAISAICRRLLVSVYQVLRKQEDYNPVLQGLTEIRNPDKTMSVQDAVRFAQQHGFNVA
;
A
#
# COMPACT_ATOMS: atom_id res chain seq x y z
N MET A 1 5.54 -17.12 -12.86
CA MET A 1 4.30 -16.78 -12.12
C MET A 1 3.14 -17.35 -12.90
N LYS A 2 2.15 -17.99 -12.26
CA LYS A 2 1.02 -18.61 -12.96
C LYS A 2 0.26 -17.52 -13.76
N PRO A 3 -0.02 -17.72 -15.07
CA PRO A 3 -0.62 -16.70 -15.93
C PRO A 3 -1.99 -16.22 -15.41
N PHE A 4 -2.75 -17.12 -14.80
CA PHE A 4 -4.03 -16.81 -14.17
C PHE A 4 -3.94 -15.71 -13.10
N LEU A 5 -2.95 -15.79 -12.19
CA LEU A 5 -2.80 -14.79 -11.12
C LEU A 5 -2.40 -13.41 -11.66
N VAL A 6 -1.71 -13.38 -12.81
CA VAL A 6 -1.39 -12.14 -13.52
C VAL A 6 -2.65 -11.53 -14.13
N GLN A 7 -3.54 -12.34 -14.70
CA GLN A 7 -4.83 -11.87 -15.22
C GLN A 7 -5.72 -11.30 -14.11
N VAL A 8 -5.81 -12.00 -12.98
CA VAL A 8 -6.55 -11.50 -11.80
C VAL A 8 -5.96 -10.19 -11.31
N ALA A 9 -4.63 -10.10 -11.16
CA ALA A 9 -3.98 -8.85 -10.76
C ALA A 9 -4.25 -7.71 -11.76
N ASN A 10 -4.23 -7.98 -13.07
CA ASN A 10 -4.56 -7.00 -14.10
C ASN A 10 -6.03 -6.53 -14.05
N ALA A 11 -6.98 -7.42 -13.73
CA ALA A 11 -8.38 -7.06 -13.55
C ALA A 11 -8.57 -6.20 -12.28
N VAL A 12 -7.94 -6.61 -11.17
CA VAL A 12 -8.03 -5.90 -9.88
C VAL A 12 -7.51 -4.47 -9.98
N VAL A 13 -6.38 -4.23 -10.66
CA VAL A 13 -5.83 -2.87 -10.78
C VAL A 13 -6.64 -1.93 -11.68
N LYS A 14 -7.57 -2.48 -12.47
CA LYS A 14 -8.52 -1.72 -13.30
C LYS A 14 -9.88 -1.53 -12.61
N SER A 15 -10.17 -2.31 -11.57
CA SER A 15 -11.43 -2.28 -10.84
C SER A 15 -11.42 -1.20 -9.75
N ASP A 16 -12.58 -0.61 -9.50
CA ASP A 16 -12.79 0.35 -8.42
C ASP A 16 -13.26 -0.30 -7.11
N LYS A 17 -13.49 -1.63 -7.11
CA LYS A 17 -13.94 -2.37 -5.91
C LYS A 17 -12.88 -2.43 -4.80
N HIS A 18 -11.60 -2.34 -5.16
CA HIS A 18 -10.47 -2.48 -4.23
C HIS A 18 -9.46 -1.33 -4.44
N PRO A 19 -9.84 -0.09 -4.05
CA PRO A 19 -9.02 1.10 -4.28
C PRO A 19 -7.64 1.00 -3.61
N GLU A 20 -7.51 0.28 -2.51
CA GLU A 20 -6.25 0.05 -1.80
C GLU A 20 -5.21 -0.71 -2.66
N LEU A 21 -5.67 -1.69 -3.44
CA LEU A 21 -4.81 -2.48 -4.32
C LEU A 21 -4.42 -1.67 -5.56
N ARG A 22 -5.38 -0.93 -6.13
CA ARG A 22 -5.14 -0.02 -7.26
C ARG A 22 -4.15 1.08 -6.89
N ASN A 23 -4.32 1.74 -5.75
CA ASN A 23 -3.43 2.80 -5.28
C ASN A 23 -2.01 2.28 -5.01
N LYS A 24 -1.89 1.07 -4.43
CA LYS A 24 -0.57 0.44 -4.26
C LYS A 24 0.08 0.14 -5.60
N TYR A 25 -0.68 -0.38 -6.56
CA TYR A 25 -0.19 -0.64 -7.91
C TYR A 25 0.33 0.65 -8.58
N LEU A 26 -0.42 1.75 -8.53
CA LEU A 26 -0.01 3.03 -9.12
C LEU A 26 1.30 3.56 -8.51
N LYS A 27 1.40 3.54 -7.17
CA LYS A 27 2.65 3.92 -6.46
C LYS A 27 3.84 3.06 -6.88
N LEU A 28 3.65 1.74 -6.98
CA LEU A 28 4.71 0.81 -7.38
C LEU A 28 5.06 0.94 -8.86
N LYS A 29 4.07 1.13 -9.74
CA LYS A 29 4.27 1.33 -11.18
C LYS A 29 5.13 2.58 -11.42
N LYS A 30 4.82 3.68 -10.73
CA LYS A 30 5.60 4.93 -10.82
C LYS A 30 7.06 4.74 -10.42
N ARG A 31 7.33 3.93 -9.39
CA ARG A 31 8.70 3.74 -8.84
C ARG A 31 9.52 2.64 -9.51
N ARG A 32 8.88 1.55 -9.96
CA ARG A 32 9.57 0.29 -10.34
C ARG A 32 9.13 -0.27 -11.69
N GLY A 33 8.19 0.39 -12.38
CA GLY A 33 7.63 -0.07 -13.64
C GLY A 33 6.51 -1.11 -13.51
N HIS A 34 5.77 -1.31 -14.61
CA HIS A 34 4.54 -2.11 -14.64
C HIS A 34 4.75 -3.58 -14.24
N ARG A 35 5.74 -4.28 -14.84
CA ARG A 35 5.98 -5.71 -14.60
C ARG A 35 6.26 -6.01 -13.12
N LYS A 36 7.08 -5.17 -12.47
CA LYS A 36 7.39 -5.30 -11.03
C LYS A 36 6.17 -4.97 -10.16
N ALA A 37 5.36 -3.99 -10.56
CA ALA A 37 4.14 -3.62 -9.84
C ALA A 37 3.09 -4.75 -9.87
N ILE A 38 2.80 -5.34 -11.04
CA ILE A 38 1.87 -6.48 -11.15
C ILE A 38 2.36 -7.66 -10.31
N SER A 39 3.66 -7.99 -10.39
CA SER A 39 4.23 -9.07 -9.58
C SER A 39 4.07 -8.84 -8.07
N ALA A 40 4.12 -7.59 -7.61
CA ALA A 40 3.88 -7.24 -6.22
C ALA A 40 2.38 -7.36 -5.83
N ILE A 41 1.46 -6.97 -6.72
CA ILE A 41 0.02 -7.16 -6.51
C ILE A 41 -0.34 -8.65 -6.46
N CYS A 42 0.21 -9.49 -7.35
CA CYS A 42 0.04 -10.95 -7.29
C CYS A 42 0.41 -11.51 -5.91
N ARG A 43 1.56 -11.10 -5.35
CA ARG A 43 1.98 -11.55 -4.02
C ARG A 43 1.04 -11.10 -2.92
N ARG A 44 0.55 -9.85 -2.98
CA ARG A 44 -0.44 -9.34 -2.01
C ARG A 44 -1.74 -10.15 -2.07
N LEU A 45 -2.29 -10.36 -3.26
CA LEU A 45 -3.50 -11.16 -3.44
C LEU A 45 -3.34 -12.59 -2.89
N LEU A 46 -2.18 -13.21 -3.12
CA LEU A 46 -1.91 -14.55 -2.59
C LEU A 46 -1.92 -14.58 -1.06
N VAL A 47 -1.29 -13.61 -0.41
CA VAL A 47 -1.27 -13.50 1.05
C VAL A 47 -2.68 -13.26 1.59
N SER A 48 -3.45 -12.37 0.95
CA SER A 48 -4.83 -12.07 1.33
C SER A 48 -5.72 -13.29 1.29
N VAL A 49 -5.70 -14.04 0.18
CA VAL A 49 -6.49 -15.28 0.04
C VAL A 49 -6.07 -16.31 1.06
N TYR A 50 -4.76 -16.51 1.27
CA TYR A 50 -4.25 -17.43 2.29
C TYR A 50 -4.74 -17.07 3.70
N GLN A 51 -4.73 -15.78 4.05
CA GLN A 51 -5.17 -15.31 5.36
C GLN A 51 -6.67 -15.52 5.58
N VAL A 52 -7.49 -15.19 4.58
CA VAL A 52 -8.95 -15.43 4.62
C VAL A 52 -9.24 -16.92 4.81
N LEU A 53 -8.60 -17.79 4.03
CA LEU A 53 -8.80 -19.24 4.15
C LEU A 53 -8.31 -19.80 5.49
N ARG A 54 -7.18 -19.29 6.01
CA ARG A 54 -6.58 -19.80 7.25
C ARG A 54 -7.33 -19.33 8.50
N LYS A 55 -7.79 -18.09 8.53
CA LYS A 55 -8.47 -17.49 9.69
C LYS A 55 -9.98 -17.65 9.66
N GLN A 56 -10.56 -18.02 8.51
CA GLN A 56 -12.01 -18.04 8.30
C GLN A 56 -12.66 -16.67 8.54
N GLU A 57 -11.89 -15.60 8.32
CA GLU A 57 -12.33 -14.20 8.50
C GLU A 57 -12.47 -13.54 7.13
N ASP A 58 -13.39 -12.59 7.02
CA ASP A 58 -13.58 -11.80 5.81
C ASP A 58 -12.32 -10.99 5.43
N TYR A 59 -12.20 -10.70 4.14
CA TYR A 59 -11.13 -9.85 3.64
C TYR A 59 -11.21 -8.45 4.26
N ASN A 60 -10.22 -8.10 5.07
CA ASN A 60 -10.08 -6.76 5.65
C ASN A 60 -8.74 -6.14 5.25
N PRO A 61 -8.72 -5.10 4.39
CA PRO A 61 -7.48 -4.51 3.90
C PRO A 61 -6.63 -3.82 4.98
N VAL A 62 -7.24 -3.42 6.09
CA VAL A 62 -6.55 -2.76 7.22
C VAL A 62 -5.79 -3.79 8.04
N LEU A 63 -6.48 -4.88 8.44
CA LEU A 63 -5.86 -5.97 9.22
C LEU A 63 -4.77 -6.71 8.43
N GLN A 64 -4.87 -6.70 7.09
CA GLN A 64 -3.89 -7.32 6.21
C GLN A 64 -2.73 -6.38 5.83
N GLY A 65 -2.66 -5.17 6.42
CA GLY A 65 -1.59 -4.19 6.17
C GLY A 65 -1.54 -3.70 4.72
N LEU A 66 -2.66 -3.76 4.00
CA LEU A 66 -2.75 -3.40 2.59
C LEU A 66 -2.93 -1.91 2.40
N THR A 67 -3.67 -1.26 3.30
CA THR A 67 -3.66 0.19 3.49
C THR A 67 -2.41 0.63 4.22
N GLU A 68 -1.72 1.62 3.67
CA GLU A 68 -0.77 2.40 4.46
C GLU A 68 -1.61 3.11 5.52
N ILE A 69 -1.52 2.68 6.79
CA ILE A 69 -2.03 3.44 7.93
C ILE A 69 -1.15 4.69 8.01
N ARG A 70 -1.44 5.68 7.16
CA ARG A 70 -1.06 7.05 7.43
C ARG A 70 -1.97 7.43 8.57
N ASN A 71 -1.43 7.53 9.79
CA ASN A 71 -2.14 8.17 10.89
C ASN A 71 -2.60 9.54 10.35
N PRO A 72 -3.90 9.73 10.07
CA PRO A 72 -4.37 11.02 9.57
C PRO A 72 -4.18 12.10 10.65
N ASP A 73 -4.21 11.67 11.92
CA ASP A 73 -3.97 12.50 13.11
C ASP A 73 -2.48 12.73 13.42
N LYS A 74 -1.56 12.37 12.54
CA LYS A 74 -0.18 12.88 12.61
C LYS A 74 -0.16 14.33 12.12
N THR A 75 -0.93 15.20 12.78
CA THR A 75 -0.71 16.64 12.75
C THR A 75 0.64 16.91 13.39
N MET A 76 1.61 17.29 12.57
CA MET A 76 2.92 17.72 13.07
C MET A 76 2.70 19.02 13.85
N SER A 77 2.93 18.99 15.17
CA SER A 77 2.88 20.20 15.99
C SER A 77 3.91 21.20 15.48
N VAL A 78 3.65 22.50 15.65
CA VAL A 78 4.62 23.55 15.30
C VAL A 78 5.98 23.28 15.95
N GLN A 79 5.98 22.77 17.18
CA GLN A 79 7.20 22.42 17.90
C GLN A 79 7.95 21.22 17.28
N ASP A 80 7.21 20.25 16.72
CA ASP A 80 7.81 19.10 16.05
C ASP A 80 8.37 19.50 14.68
N ALA A 81 7.69 20.42 13.99
CA ALA A 81 8.17 21.00 12.74
C ALA A 81 9.46 21.82 12.94
N VAL A 82 9.53 22.64 14.00
CA VAL A 82 10.73 23.40 14.38
C VAL A 82 11.87 22.45 14.72
N ARG A 83 11.62 21.42 15.54
CA ARG A 83 12.65 20.41 15.86
C ARG A 83 13.14 19.67 14.63
N PHE A 84 12.24 19.29 13.72
CA PHE A 84 12.62 18.64 12.46
C PHE A 84 13.50 19.56 11.59
N ALA A 85 13.15 20.84 11.47
CA ALA A 85 13.93 21.82 10.70
C ALA A 85 15.33 22.04 11.31
N GLN A 86 15.43 22.19 12.63
CA GLN A 86 16.71 22.31 13.34
C GLN A 86 17.59 21.07 13.16
N GLN A 87 17.02 19.86 13.20
CA GLN A 87 17.75 18.60 12.93
C GLN A 87 18.35 18.54 11.52
N HIS A 88 17.77 19.26 10.56
CA HIS A 88 18.27 19.33 9.18
C HIS A 88 19.15 20.57 8.92
N GLY A 89 19.56 21.26 9.98
CA GLY A 89 20.49 22.39 9.91
C GLY A 89 19.86 23.74 9.58
N PHE A 90 18.52 23.83 9.58
CA PHE A 90 17.84 25.12 9.42
C PHE A 90 17.81 25.86 10.76
N ASN A 91 18.28 27.10 10.76
CA ASN A 91 18.21 27.97 11.93
C ASN A 91 16.82 28.63 11.96
N VAL A 92 15.93 28.11 12.81
CA VAL A 92 14.58 28.65 12.98
C VAL A 92 14.59 29.52 14.23
N ALA A 93 14.54 30.85 14.04
CA ALA A 93 14.49 31.87 15.08
C ALA A 93 13.06 32.26 15.44
#